data_AF-A0A0G3H793-F1
#
_entry.id   AF-A0A0G3H793-F1
#
_cell.length_a   1.000
_cell.length_b   1.000
_cell.length_c   1.000
_cell.angle_alpha   90.00
_cell.angle_beta   90.00
_cell.angle_gamma   90.00
#
_symmetry.space_group_name_H-M   'P 1'
#
loop_
_entity.id
_entity.type
_entity.pdbx_description
1 polymer ?
#
loop_
_entity_poly.entity_id
_entity_poly.type
_entity_poly.pdbx_seq_one_letter_code
_entity_poly.pdbx_strand_id
1 'polypeptide(L)'
;MEPETVVNEMSVVLVDENGDFTRRRIGGPKGIDAVSKLLGVPVYDVEETGYPQRMRERIERERLLRKREEQRQRREKFERGELPD
;
A
#
# COMPACT_ATOMS: atom_id res chain seq x y z
N MET A 1 -12.22 29.32 1.70
CA MET A 1 -10.81 28.94 1.93
C MET A 1 -10.69 27.49 1.49
N GLU A 2 -10.19 27.26 0.28
CA GLU A 2 -9.91 25.88 -0.16
C GLU A 2 -8.69 25.36 0.63
N PRO A 3 -8.73 24.11 1.13
CA PRO A 3 -7.62 23.56 1.86
C PRO A 3 -6.41 23.38 0.94
N GLU A 4 -5.24 23.75 1.48
CA GLU A 4 -3.92 23.56 0.88
C GLU A 4 -3.81 22.13 0.33
N THR A 5 -3.63 22.00 -0.98
CA THR A 5 -3.48 20.69 -1.61
C THR A 5 -2.21 20.04 -1.07
N VAL A 6 -2.36 18.93 -0.34
CA VAL A 6 -1.23 18.11 0.09
C VAL A 6 -0.55 17.61 -1.17
N VAL A 7 0.56 18.25 -1.55
CA VAL A 7 1.44 17.73 -2.59
C VAL A 7 1.89 16.37 -2.10
N ASN A 8 1.40 15.30 -2.74
CA ASN A 8 1.86 13.97 -2.43
C ASN A 8 3.35 13.90 -2.78
N GLU A 9 4.17 13.72 -1.75
CA GLU A 9 5.61 13.58 -1.94
C GLU A 9 5.91 12.37 -2.84
N MET A 10 6.76 12.59 -3.84
CA MET A 10 7.19 11.56 -4.76
C MET A 10 7.86 10.41 -3.99
N SER A 11 7.44 9.19 -4.28
CA SER A 11 7.89 7.98 -3.61
C SER A 11 8.08 6.85 -4.60
N VAL A 12 8.96 5.92 -4.24
CA VAL A 12 9.16 4.65 -4.96
C VAL A 12 8.56 3.54 -4.12
N VAL A 13 7.95 2.56 -4.81
CA VAL A 13 7.50 1.30 -4.23
C VAL A 13 8.37 0.19 -4.77
N LEU A 14 9.00 -0.56 -3.88
CA LEU A 14 9.70 -1.80 -4.21
C LEU A 14 8.77 -2.96 -3.87
N VAL A 15 8.60 -3.89 -4.81
CA VAL A 15 7.76 -5.08 -4.66
C VAL A 15 8.60 -6.32 -4.92
N ASP A 16 8.61 -7.25 -3.98
CA ASP A 16 9.31 -8.53 -4.12
C ASP A 16 8.53 -9.52 -5.02
N GLU A 17 9.01 -10.76 -5.14
CA GLU A 17 8.37 -11.82 -5.92
C GLU A 17 7.03 -12.31 -5.36
N ASN A 18 6.80 -12.17 -4.04
CA ASN A 18 5.60 -12.61 -3.34
C ASN A 18 4.51 -11.53 -3.26
N GLY A 19 4.83 -10.31 -3.71
CA GLY A 19 3.93 -9.17 -3.63
C GLY A 19 4.04 -8.38 -2.33
N ASP A 20 5.01 -8.70 -1.46
CA ASP A 20 5.35 -7.86 -0.32
C ASP A 20 6.06 -6.61 -0.82
N PHE A 21 5.80 -5.48 -0.17
CA PHE A 21 6.23 -4.18 -0.69
C PHE A 21 6.63 -3.20 0.41
N THR A 22 7.54 -2.29 0.04
CA THR A 22 7.90 -1.12 0.85
C THR A 22 7.80 0.15 0.02
N ARG A 23 7.32 1.23 0.64
CA ARG A 23 7.23 2.56 0.01
C ARG A 23 8.17 3.54 0.71
N ARG A 24 8.98 4.29 -0.05
CA ARG A 24 9.90 5.29 0.49
C ARG A 24 9.80 6.60 -0.28
N ARG A 25 9.77 7.72 0.44
CA ARG A 25 9.87 9.07 -0.11
C ARG A 25 11.27 9.29 -0.65
N ILE A 26 11.38 9.91 -1.82
CA ILE A 26 12.66 10.08 -2.52
C ILE A 26 13.07 11.55 -2.71
N GLY A 27 12.30 12.50 -2.15
CA GLY A 27 12.66 13.92 -2.17
C GLY A 27 12.56 14.59 -3.55
N GLY A 28 11.81 14.00 -4.48
CA GLY A 28 11.56 14.54 -5.82
C GLY A 28 12.23 13.76 -6.96
N PRO A 29 12.18 14.29 -8.20
CA PRO A 29 12.55 13.55 -9.41
C PRO A 29 14.00 13.06 -9.43
N LYS A 30 14.96 13.82 -8.88
CA LYS A 30 16.38 13.41 -8.78
C LYS A 30 16.56 12.13 -7.97
N GLY A 31 15.63 11.83 -7.07
CA GLY A 31 15.64 10.58 -6.30
C GLY A 31 15.41 9.34 -7.16
N ILE A 32 14.74 9.45 -8.32
CA ILE A 32 14.51 8.34 -9.24
C ILE A 32 15.85 7.83 -9.78
N ASP A 33 16.67 8.75 -10.31
CA ASP A 33 18.00 8.41 -10.84
C ASP A 33 18.91 7.82 -9.77
N ALA A 34 18.86 8.37 -8.55
CA ALA A 34 19.65 7.87 -7.43
C ALA A 34 19.26 6.42 -7.07
N VAL A 35 17.96 6.14 -6.97
CA VAL A 35 17.45 4.79 -6.66
C VAL A 35 17.77 3.81 -7.78
N SER A 36 17.55 4.20 -9.04
CA SER A 36 17.86 3.38 -10.22
C SER A 36 19.34 2.99 -10.25
N LYS A 37 20.24 3.95 -10.04
CA LYS A 37 21.69 3.71 -9.99
C LYS A 37 22.12 2.86 -8.79
N LEU A 38 21.55 3.11 -7.61
CA LEU A 38 21.93 2.41 -6.38
C LEU A 38 21.52 0.94 -6.41
N LEU A 39 20.31 0.65 -6.91
CA LEU A 39 19.75 -0.69 -6.92
C LEU A 39 20.05 -1.47 -8.22
N GLY A 40 20.42 -0.78 -9.29
CA GLY A 40 20.68 -1.40 -10.60
C GLY A 40 19.43 -2.02 -11.22
N VAL A 41 18.24 -1.51 -10.88
CA VAL A 41 16.94 -2.02 -11.35
C VAL A 41 16.21 -0.95 -12.17
N PRO A 42 15.41 -1.35 -13.17
CA PRO A 42 14.55 -0.42 -13.87
C PRO A 42 13.49 0.16 -12.92
N VAL A 43 13.19 1.45 -13.09
CA VAL A 43 12.10 2.15 -12.39
C VAL A 43 11.03 2.47 -13.42
N TYR A 44 9.77 2.23 -13.05
CA TYR A 44 8.61 2.45 -13.90
C TYR A 44 7.69 3.47 -13.24
N ASP A 45 7.06 4.32 -14.06
CA ASP A 45 5.99 5.18 -13.57
C ASP A 45 4.72 4.34 -13.34
N VAL A 46 4.20 4.41 -12.11
CA VAL A 46 3.01 3.69 -11.69
C VAL A 46 1.74 4.28 -12.29
N GLU A 47 1.71 5.57 -12.63
CA GLU A 47 0.56 6.17 -13.31
C GLU A 47 0.41 5.63 -14.74
N GLU A 48 1.53 5.31 -15.38
CA GLU A 48 1.54 4.71 -16.71
C GLU A 48 1.36 3.18 -16.67
N THR A 49 2.10 2.50 -15.80
CA THR A 49 2.17 1.02 -15.79
C THR A 49 1.22 0.34 -14.80
N GLY A 50 0.68 1.10 -13.85
CA GLY A 50 -0.05 0.58 -12.70
C GLY A 50 0.85 -0.12 -11.67
N TYR A 51 0.25 -0.54 -10.56
CA TYR A 51 0.96 -1.35 -9.57
C TYR A 51 1.13 -2.80 -10.05
N PRO A 52 2.27 -3.45 -9.75
CA PRO A 52 2.49 -4.86 -10.06
C PRO A 52 1.34 -5.74 -9.58
N GLN A 53 0.92 -6.71 -10.42
CA GLN A 53 -0.22 -7.58 -10.12
C GLN A 53 -0.09 -8.31 -8.77
N ARG A 54 1.06 -8.90 -8.50
CA ARG A 54 1.38 -9.57 -7.22
C ARG A 54 1.16 -8.69 -5.98
N MET A 55 1.51 -7.40 -6.05
CA MET A 55 1.23 -6.45 -4.96
C MET A 55 -0.27 -6.22 -4.79
N ARG A 56 -1.00 -6.06 -5.90
CA ARG A 56 -2.45 -5.86 -5.88
C ARG A 56 -3.17 -7.07 -5.27
N GLU A 57 -2.80 -8.27 -5.68
CA GLU A 57 -3.32 -9.53 -5.16
C GLU A 57 -3.02 -9.68 -3.66
N ARG A 58 -1.82 -9.30 -3.22
CA ARG A 58 -1.45 -9.34 -1.81
C ARG A 58 -2.31 -8.40 -0.96
N ILE A 59 -2.49 -7.16 -1.40
CA ILE A 59 -3.34 -6.15 -0.72
C ILE A 59 -4.79 -6.64 -0.65
N GLU A 60 -5.31 -7.19 -1.75
CA GLU A 60 -6.68 -7.72 -1.79
C GLU A 60 -6.86 -8.88 -0.80
N ARG A 61 -5.92 -9.82 -0.79
CA ARG A 61 -5.93 -10.95 0.14
C ARG A 61 -5.93 -10.48 1.60
N GLU A 62 -5.06 -9.55 1.97
CA GLU A 62 -4.99 -9.01 3.32
C GLU A 62 -6.29 -8.28 3.72
N ARG A 63 -6.89 -7.53 2.79
CA ARG A 63 -8.18 -6.88 2.99
C ARG A 63 -9.28 -7.89 3.28
N LEU A 64 -9.33 -9.00 2.53
CA LEU A 64 -10.32 -10.06 2.74
C LEU A 64 -10.14 -10.77 4.08
N LEU A 65 -8.89 -11.06 4.46
CA LEU A 65 -8.57 -11.67 5.76
C LEU A 65 -9.00 -10.78 6.92
N ARG A 66 -8.66 -9.48 6.87
CA ARG A 66 -9.07 -8.51 7.88
C ARG A 66 -10.59 -8.43 8.03
N LYS A 67 -11.32 -8.35 6.92
CA LYS A 67 -12.80 -8.36 6.94
C LYS A 67 -13.38 -9.61 7.59
N ARG A 68 -12.79 -10.79 7.32
CA ARG A 68 -13.24 -12.06 7.93
C ARG A 68 -13.00 -12.06 9.43
N GLU A 69 -11.85 -11.56 9.86
CA GLU A 69 -11.51 -11.43 11.28
C GLU A 69 -12.45 -10.45 12.00
N GLU A 70 -12.69 -9.27 11.43
CA GLU A 70 -13.64 -8.28 11.95
C GLU A 70 -15.05 -8.86 12.08
N GLN A 71 -15.54 -9.60 11.08
CA GLN A 71 -16.84 -10.27 11.15
C GLN A 71 -16.90 -11.33 12.24
N ARG A 72 -15.84 -12.12 12.39
CA ARG A 72 -15.73 -13.13 13.45
C ARG A 72 -15.74 -12.47 14.83
N GLN A 73 -14.93 -11.44 15.04
CA GLN A 73 -14.90 -10.68 16.30
C GLN A 73 -16.25 -10.04 16.60
N ARG A 74 -16.94 -9.49 15.59
CA ARG A 74 -18.29 -8.91 15.76
C ARG A 74 -19.32 -9.96 16.19
N ARG A 75 -19.26 -11.17 15.62
CA ARG A 75 -20.13 -12.30 16.02
C ARG A 75 -19.82 -12.76 17.45
N GLU A 76 -18.54 -12.93 17.79
CA GLU A 76 -18.11 -13.33 19.14
C GLU A 76 -18.47 -12.29 20.21
N LYS A 77 -18.44 -10.98 19.87
CA LYS A 77 -18.92 -9.90 20.76
C LYS A 77 -20.43 -9.96 20.96
N PHE A 78 -21.18 -10.15 19.87
CA PHE A 78 -22.64 -10.30 19.93
C PHE A 78 -23.05 -11.51 20.77
N GLU A 79 -22.39 -12.65 20.59
CA GLU A 79 -22.65 -13.88 21.37
C GLU A 79 -22.31 -13.72 22.87
N ARG A 80 -21.33 -12.87 23.20
CA ARG A 80 -20.99 -12.50 24.59
C ARG A 80 -21.95 -11.46 25.21
N GLY A 81 -22.93 -10.96 24.46
CA GLY A 81 -23.88 -9.95 24.93
C GLY A 81 -23.32 -8.53 25.00
N GLU A 82 -22.14 -8.29 24.44
CA GLU A 82 -21.52 -6.96 24.32
C GLU A 82 -22.06 -6.29 23.03
N LEU A 83 -23.21 -5.61 23.13
CA LEU A 83 -23.67 -4.74 22.04
C LEU A 83 -22.76 -3.51 21.93
N PRO A 84 -22.37 -3.07 20.73
CA PRO A 84 -21.83 -1.73 20.56
C PRO A 84 -22.94 -0.70 20.82
N ASP A 85 -22.64 0.34 21.60
CA ASP A 85 -23.48 1.54 21.78
C ASP A 85 -23.82 2.22 20.43
#